data_AF-A0A0R3R2G3-F1
#
_entry.id   AF-A0A0R3R2G3-F1
#
_cell.length_a   1.000
_cell.length_b   1.000
_cell.length_c   1.000
_cell.angle_alpha   90.00
_cell.angle_beta   90.00
_cell.angle_gamma   90.00
#
_symmetry.space_group_name_H-M   'P 1'
#
loop_
_entity.id
_entity.type
_entity.pdbx_description
1 polymer ?
#
loop_
_entity_poly.entity_id
_entity_poly.type
_entity_poly.pdbx_seq_one_letter_code
_entity_poly.pdbx_strand_id
1 'polypeptide(L)'
;MINNSDSPYIRGIGFMYIRFCQPPQDLWAWMEPYLDDEEQIDPRSGGGDVMVMAQVVKMMLTKLDWYGTLFPRIPVPIQKEIELKFREKAKLDYQREHGDREGDYERHRSRSRSRDRLRERSKDRDRDRDRERSRERDRERDRDRTRGRSRERRRDSRGRSREKSTARSSYASDKKRKHGGNRYKCKHHLRHHHCRKHKEYCPAKAKKLMSEIKVCSALSYMVMSDAGNWCLIESDPGVFTELIRGFGVSGVQVEELYSLDKQLFSDLKPVHGLIFLFKWRAGEEPCGSLVLDNNRVFFAQQVIQNACATQALINLLLNTKTESGIVLGPILEEFKSFTQNFDPMNRGLCLGNSEPIRKVHNSFSRQHLFELDIKAPEKEDNYHFITYIPVDGHIYELDGLREAPLDLGAIREGEDWLDAVRPIINARI
;
A
#
# COMPACT_ATOMS: atom_id res chain seq x y z
N MET A 1 7.87 23.84 -34.49
CA MET A 1 8.74 22.78 -33.96
C MET A 1 7.92 21.66 -33.31
N ILE A 2 7.06 21.96 -32.33
CA ILE A 2 6.21 20.97 -31.64
C ILE A 2 5.13 20.28 -32.50
N ASN A 3 4.70 20.92 -33.59
CA ASN A 3 3.73 20.38 -34.58
C ASN A 3 4.40 19.71 -35.79
N ASN A 4 5.71 19.49 -35.76
CA ASN A 4 6.38 18.86 -36.89
C ASN A 4 6.02 17.36 -36.94
N SER A 5 5.60 16.87 -38.11
CA SER A 5 5.19 15.48 -38.34
C SER A 5 6.29 14.58 -38.90
N ASP A 6 7.46 15.15 -39.20
CA ASP A 6 8.54 14.46 -39.91
C ASP A 6 9.44 13.67 -38.95
N SER A 7 9.57 14.13 -37.70
CA SER A 7 10.40 13.47 -36.70
C SER A 7 9.91 13.71 -35.26
N PRO A 8 9.67 12.64 -34.48
CA PRO A 8 9.32 12.77 -33.07
C PRO A 8 10.44 13.43 -32.25
N TYR A 9 11.70 13.30 -32.67
CA TYR A 9 12.85 13.92 -32.01
C TYR A 9 12.82 15.45 -32.09
N ILE A 10 12.38 16.01 -33.23
CA ILE A 10 12.22 17.45 -33.40
C ILE A 10 11.13 17.98 -32.46
N ARG A 11 10.05 17.19 -32.28
CA ARG A 11 8.98 17.53 -31.34
C ARG A 11 9.47 17.48 -29.90
N GLY A 12 10.21 16.44 -29.51
CA GLY A 12 10.81 16.30 -28.18
C GLY A 12 11.71 17.47 -27.81
N ILE A 13 12.61 17.88 -28.72
CA ILE A 13 13.44 19.08 -28.55
C ILE A 13 12.57 20.34 -28.47
N GLY A 14 11.49 20.41 -29.23
CA GLY A 14 10.51 21.51 -29.16
C GLY A 14 9.89 21.66 -27.77
N PHE A 15 9.48 20.57 -27.12
CA PHE A 15 8.95 20.60 -25.76
C PHE A 15 10.01 20.99 -24.74
N MET A 16 11.24 20.50 -24.92
CA MET A 16 12.38 20.93 -24.11
C MET A 16 12.63 22.44 -24.24
N TYR A 17 12.59 22.98 -25.46
CA TYR A 17 12.73 24.42 -25.70
C TYR A 17 11.64 25.24 -25.02
N ILE A 18 10.38 24.81 -25.09
CA ILE A 18 9.26 25.46 -24.38
C ILE A 18 9.52 25.47 -22.87
N ARG A 19 10.02 24.36 -22.32
CA ARG A 19 10.31 24.24 -20.89
C ARG A 19 11.39 25.20 -20.40
N PHE A 20 12.35 25.56 -21.27
CA PHE A 20 13.42 26.51 -20.97
C PHE A 20 13.04 27.97 -21.22
N CYS A 21 12.22 28.25 -22.24
CA CYS A 21 12.01 29.61 -22.73
C CYS A 21 10.68 30.25 -22.31
N GLN A 22 9.65 29.46 -22.00
CA GLN A 22 8.35 30.00 -21.64
C GLN A 22 8.24 30.26 -20.14
N PRO A 23 7.55 31.34 -19.73
CA PRO A 23 7.26 31.57 -18.33
C PRO A 23 6.38 30.42 -17.78
N PRO A 24 6.55 30.02 -16.51
CA PRO A 24 5.88 28.84 -15.98
C PRO A 24 4.35 28.85 -16.09
N GLN A 25 3.72 30.03 -16.08
CA GLN A 25 2.27 30.23 -16.19
C GLN A 25 1.72 29.75 -17.53
N ASP A 26 2.50 29.88 -18.61
CA ASP A 26 2.05 29.58 -19.97
C ASP A 26 2.32 28.12 -20.35
N LEU A 27 3.15 27.41 -19.58
CA LEU A 27 3.56 26.02 -19.88
C LEU A 27 2.35 25.10 -20.10
N TRP A 28 1.30 25.24 -19.28
CA TRP A 28 0.09 24.44 -19.43
C TRP A 28 -0.58 24.65 -20.79
N ALA A 29 -0.79 25.90 -21.19
CA ALA A 29 -1.49 26.23 -22.44
C ALA A 29 -0.75 25.68 -23.67
N TRP A 30 0.59 25.65 -23.63
CA TRP A 30 1.41 25.08 -24.70
C TRP A 30 1.40 23.55 -24.72
N MET A 31 1.33 22.90 -23.56
CA MET A 31 1.57 21.46 -23.42
C MET A 31 0.29 20.61 -23.31
N GLU A 32 -0.81 21.17 -22.82
CA GLU A 32 -2.09 20.46 -22.64
C GLU A 32 -2.57 19.71 -23.90
N PRO A 33 -2.54 20.29 -25.12
CA PRO A 33 -3.07 19.62 -26.31
C PRO A 33 -2.33 18.32 -26.67
N TYR A 34 -1.10 18.15 -26.17
CA TYR A 34 -0.23 17.02 -26.47
C TYR A 34 -0.21 15.97 -25.34
N LEU A 35 -1.04 16.14 -24.31
CA LEU A 35 -1.15 15.17 -23.21
C LEU A 35 -1.85 13.86 -23.61
N ASP A 36 -2.50 13.83 -24.77
CA ASP A 36 -3.15 12.65 -25.35
C ASP A 36 -2.41 12.14 -26.61
N ASP A 37 -1.17 12.59 -26.80
CA ASP A 37 -0.37 12.25 -27.98
C ASP A 37 0.24 10.86 -27.87
N GLU A 38 -0.18 9.96 -28.78
CA GLU A 38 0.22 8.56 -28.84
C GLU A 38 1.52 8.32 -29.64
N GLU A 39 2.12 9.35 -30.24
CA GLU A 39 3.36 9.19 -31.02
C GLU A 39 4.50 8.69 -30.11
N GLN A 40 5.29 7.72 -30.59
CA GLN A 40 6.38 7.13 -29.81
C GLN A 40 7.72 7.79 -30.12
N ILE A 41 8.53 7.95 -29.08
CA ILE A 41 9.90 8.45 -29.15
C ILE A 41 10.79 7.59 -28.26
N ASP A 42 12.02 7.35 -28.71
CA ASP A 42 13.10 6.81 -27.88
C ASP A 42 14.08 7.94 -27.58
N PRO A 43 14.02 8.60 -26.41
CA PRO A 43 14.92 9.71 -26.08
C PRO A 43 16.40 9.33 -26.07
N ARG A 44 16.74 8.04 -26.01
CA ARG A 44 18.11 7.52 -26.08
C ARG A 44 18.52 7.10 -27.50
N SER A 45 17.65 7.26 -28.49
CA SER A 45 17.91 6.95 -29.91
C SER A 45 18.47 5.54 -30.14
N GLY A 46 17.74 4.50 -29.70
CA GLY A 46 18.13 3.09 -29.82
C GLY A 46 18.53 2.43 -28.50
N GLY A 47 18.29 3.09 -27.37
CA GLY A 47 18.63 2.62 -26.03
C GLY A 47 17.55 1.78 -25.35
N GLY A 48 16.41 1.57 -26.00
CA GLY A 48 15.33 0.70 -25.50
C GLY A 48 14.36 1.37 -24.52
N ASP A 49 14.35 2.71 -24.45
CA ASP A 49 13.49 3.50 -23.56
C ASP A 49 12.37 4.20 -24.37
N VAL A 50 11.61 3.39 -25.11
CA VAL A 50 10.53 3.89 -25.96
C VAL A 50 9.36 4.33 -25.08
N MET A 51 8.93 5.58 -25.23
CA MET A 51 7.79 6.15 -24.53
C MET A 51 6.89 6.95 -25.46
N VAL A 52 5.64 7.17 -25.05
CA VAL A 52 4.68 8.01 -25.78
C VAL A 52 4.98 9.49 -25.54
N MET A 53 4.69 10.33 -26.53
CA MET A 53 4.93 11.77 -26.48
C MET A 53 4.14 12.43 -25.34
N ALA A 54 2.91 11.96 -25.07
CA ALA A 54 2.15 12.33 -23.88
C ALA A 54 2.94 12.17 -22.57
N GLN A 55 3.75 11.10 -22.46
CA GLN A 55 4.57 10.83 -21.29
C GLN A 55 5.78 11.77 -21.22
N VAL A 56 6.39 12.10 -22.36
CA VAL A 56 7.44 13.13 -22.43
C VAL A 56 6.91 14.47 -21.95
N VAL A 57 5.77 14.92 -22.48
CA VAL A 57 5.15 16.20 -22.12
C VAL A 57 4.80 16.24 -20.63
N LYS A 58 4.25 15.16 -20.09
CA LYS A 58 3.97 15.03 -18.65
C LYS A 58 5.25 15.12 -17.81
N MET A 59 6.34 14.46 -18.23
CA MET A 59 7.62 14.52 -17.52
C MET A 59 8.21 15.93 -17.55
N MET A 60 8.10 16.66 -18.66
CA MET A 60 8.57 18.06 -18.77
C MET A 60 7.84 19.01 -17.80
N LEU A 61 6.56 18.77 -17.53
CA LEU A 61 5.76 19.58 -16.60
C LEU A 61 5.94 19.22 -15.13
N THR A 62 6.31 17.97 -14.82
CA THR A 62 6.30 17.43 -13.45
C THR A 62 7.68 17.17 -12.86
N LYS A 63 8.68 16.89 -13.69
CA LYS A 63 10.04 16.58 -13.25
C LYS A 63 10.95 17.80 -13.38
N LEU A 64 11.94 17.87 -12.49
CA LEU A 64 12.98 18.90 -12.51
C LEU A 64 14.16 18.50 -13.40
N ASP A 65 14.37 17.21 -13.59
CA ASP A 65 15.42 16.64 -14.42
C ASP A 65 14.88 15.72 -15.53
N TRP A 66 15.60 15.65 -16.64
CA TRP A 66 15.34 14.73 -17.73
C TRP A 66 16.64 14.29 -18.41
N TYR A 67 17.00 13.01 -18.28
CA TYR A 67 18.24 12.42 -18.80
C TYR A 67 19.51 13.26 -18.50
N GLY A 68 19.61 13.78 -17.27
CA GLY A 68 20.76 14.60 -16.83
C GLY A 68 20.66 16.08 -17.21
N THR A 69 19.60 16.50 -17.90
CA THR A 69 19.31 17.92 -18.17
C THR A 69 18.42 18.49 -17.06
N LEU A 70 18.89 19.52 -16.37
CA LEU A 70 18.13 20.23 -15.33
C LEU A 70 17.29 21.36 -15.93
N PHE A 71 16.01 21.42 -15.56
CA PHE A 71 15.10 22.46 -16.00
C PHE A 71 15.01 23.64 -15.02
N PRO A 72 14.66 24.86 -15.50
CA PRO A 72 14.34 25.98 -14.63
C PRO A 72 13.20 25.61 -13.67
N ARG A 73 13.34 25.92 -12.38
CA ARG A 73 12.34 25.58 -11.37
C ARG A 73 11.01 26.30 -11.64
N ILE A 74 9.92 25.55 -11.61
CA ILE A 74 8.56 26.11 -11.66
C ILE A 74 8.19 26.57 -10.24
N PRO A 75 7.70 27.81 -10.05
CA PRO A 75 7.21 28.27 -8.76
C PRO A 75 6.11 27.35 -8.20
N VAL A 76 6.19 27.04 -6.90
CA VAL A 76 5.27 26.11 -6.21
C VAL A 76 3.78 26.41 -6.45
N PRO A 77 3.30 27.67 -6.46
CA PRO A 77 1.89 27.95 -6.75
C PRO A 77 1.46 27.47 -8.14
N ILE A 78 2.33 27.64 -9.14
CA ILE A 78 2.07 27.25 -10.53
C ILE A 78 2.19 25.74 -10.69
N GLN A 79 3.12 25.10 -9.99
CA GLN A 79 3.22 23.65 -9.95
C GLN A 79 1.94 23.01 -9.38
N LYS A 80 1.40 23.56 -8.29
CA LYS A 80 0.11 23.13 -7.71
C LYS A 80 -1.06 23.35 -8.68
N GLU A 81 -1.04 24.43 -9.44
CA GLU A 81 -2.05 24.71 -10.48
C GLU A 81 -2.00 23.67 -11.61
N ILE A 82 -0.79 23.35 -12.11
CA ILE A 82 -0.57 22.32 -13.12
C ILE A 82 -1.06 20.95 -12.63
N GLU A 83 -0.74 20.58 -11.38
CA GLU A 83 -1.22 19.33 -10.76
C GLU A 83 -2.74 19.27 -10.64
N LEU A 84 -3.38 20.39 -10.29
CA LEU A 84 -4.84 20.47 -10.22
C LEU A 84 -5.45 20.26 -11.61
N LYS A 85 -4.90 20.89 -12.65
CA LYS A 85 -5.39 20.74 -14.03
C LYS A 85 -5.22 19.31 -14.55
N PHE A 86 -4.12 18.63 -14.20
CA PHE A 86 -3.97 17.19 -14.47
C PHE A 86 -5.09 16.36 -13.81
N ARG A 87 -5.45 16.67 -12.57
CA ARG A 87 -6.53 15.98 -11.84
C ARG A 87 -7.91 16.23 -12.45
N GLU A 88 -8.16 17.45 -12.92
CA GLU A 88 -9.40 17.81 -13.61
C GLU A 88 -9.53 17.08 -14.95
N LYS A 89 -8.47 17.06 -15.75
CA LYS A 89 -8.42 16.30 -17.02
C LYS A 89 -8.71 14.82 -16.79
N ALA A 90 -8.04 14.20 -15.82
CA ALA A 90 -8.28 12.81 -15.43
C ALA A 90 -9.73 12.52 -15.06
N LYS A 91 -10.38 13.44 -14.32
CA LYS A 91 -11.80 13.32 -13.94
C LYS A 91 -12.71 13.40 -15.17
N LEU A 92 -12.40 14.29 -16.12
CA LEU A 92 -13.15 14.43 -17.37
C LEU A 92 -13.01 13.20 -18.26
N ASP A 93 -11.82 12.62 -18.37
CA ASP A 93 -11.57 11.41 -19.15
C ASP A 93 -12.33 10.21 -18.57
N TYR A 94 -12.32 10.06 -17.24
CA TYR A 94 -13.14 9.06 -16.54
C TYR A 94 -14.64 9.24 -16.80
N GLN A 95 -15.13 10.48 -16.78
CA GLN A 95 -16.53 10.79 -17.08
C GLN A 95 -16.89 10.51 -18.54
N ARG A 96 -15.99 10.79 -19.50
CA ARG A 96 -16.18 10.45 -20.92
C ARG A 96 -16.24 8.93 -21.14
N GLU A 97 -15.40 8.17 -20.46
CA GLU A 97 -15.37 6.71 -20.61
C GLU A 97 -16.52 5.99 -19.89
N HIS A 98 -17.15 6.60 -18.88
CA HIS A 98 -18.15 5.95 -18.01
C HIS A 98 -19.51 6.67 -17.89
N GLY A 99 -19.68 7.83 -18.54
CA GLY A 99 -20.90 8.64 -18.48
C GLY A 99 -22.16 7.97 -19.07
N ASP A 100 -22.01 7.05 -20.03
CA ASP A 100 -23.15 6.35 -20.65
C ASP A 100 -23.77 5.25 -19.77
N ARG A 101 -23.23 5.00 -18.56
CA ARG A 101 -23.78 4.00 -17.63
C ARG A 101 -24.51 4.58 -16.41
N GLU A 102 -24.62 5.90 -16.26
CA GLU A 102 -25.25 6.49 -15.08
C GLU A 102 -26.77 6.23 -14.95
N GLY A 103 -27.43 5.69 -15.97
CA GLY A 103 -28.87 5.40 -15.94
C GLY A 103 -29.32 4.25 -15.01
N ASP A 104 -28.43 3.34 -14.58
CA ASP A 104 -28.86 2.11 -13.87
C ASP A 104 -28.49 2.08 -12.37
N TYR A 105 -27.54 2.92 -11.94
CA TYR A 105 -27.06 2.95 -10.55
C TYR A 105 -28.03 3.69 -9.59
N GLU A 106 -28.77 4.70 -10.08
CA GLU A 106 -29.79 5.39 -9.26
C GLU A 106 -31.06 4.55 -9.04
N ARG A 107 -31.42 3.67 -9.98
CA ARG A 107 -32.60 2.81 -9.88
C ARG A 107 -32.46 1.75 -8.79
N HIS A 108 -31.25 1.24 -8.55
CA HIS A 108 -30.99 0.25 -7.49
C HIS A 108 -30.87 0.87 -6.09
N ARG A 109 -30.35 2.10 -5.96
CA ARG A 109 -30.23 2.79 -4.65
C ARG A 109 -31.58 3.30 -4.13
N SER A 110 -32.49 3.68 -5.02
CA SER A 110 -33.86 4.12 -4.69
C SER A 110 -34.73 2.98 -4.18
N ARG A 111 -34.51 1.74 -4.66
CA ARG A 111 -35.20 0.53 -4.17
C ARG A 111 -34.71 0.06 -2.81
N SER A 112 -33.41 0.16 -2.52
CA SER A 112 -32.88 -0.23 -1.21
C SER A 112 -33.18 0.81 -0.11
N ARG A 113 -33.07 2.11 -0.39
CA ARG A 113 -33.38 3.17 0.61
C ARG A 113 -34.86 3.25 1.00
N SER A 114 -35.78 2.85 0.11
CA SER A 114 -37.22 2.82 0.42
C SER A 114 -37.62 1.65 1.32
N ARG A 115 -36.83 0.56 1.35
CA ARG A 115 -37.14 -0.63 2.15
C ARG A 115 -36.74 -0.49 3.61
N ASP A 116 -35.65 0.22 3.90
CA ASP A 116 -35.16 0.42 5.28
C ASP A 116 -35.94 1.52 6.03
N ARG A 117 -36.44 2.57 5.35
CA ARG A 117 -37.24 3.65 5.98
C ARG A 117 -38.62 3.21 6.48
N LEU A 118 -39.18 2.10 5.99
CA LEU A 118 -40.46 1.56 6.46
C LEU A 118 -40.32 0.70 7.72
N ARG A 119 -39.10 0.33 8.13
CA ARG A 119 -38.87 -0.55 9.28
C ARG A 119 -38.63 0.22 10.58
N GLU A 120 -38.15 1.45 10.51
CA GLU A 120 -37.88 2.29 11.70
C GLU A 120 -39.07 3.17 12.14
N ARG A 121 -40.03 3.49 11.25
CA ARG A 121 -41.17 4.36 11.62
C ARG A 121 -42.27 3.66 12.42
N SER A 122 -42.19 2.34 12.62
CA SER A 122 -43.28 1.54 13.21
C SER A 122 -43.07 1.14 14.68
N LYS A 123 -42.09 1.72 15.39
CA LYS A 123 -41.77 1.34 16.78
C LYS A 123 -41.95 2.40 17.88
N ASP A 124 -42.28 3.65 17.55
CA ASP A 124 -42.35 4.74 18.54
C ASP A 124 -43.71 5.48 18.61
N ARG A 125 -44.83 4.74 18.64
CA ARG A 125 -46.15 5.33 18.96
C ARG A 125 -47.02 4.47 19.88
N ASP A 126 -46.41 3.75 20.81
CA ASP A 126 -47.10 3.21 21.98
C ASP A 126 -46.68 3.99 23.22
N ARG A 127 -47.24 5.20 23.40
CA ARG A 127 -47.39 5.86 24.70
C ARG A 127 -48.34 7.05 24.60
N ASP A 128 -49.36 6.99 25.45
CA ASP A 128 -50.16 8.11 25.96
C ASP A 128 -51.23 8.73 25.04
N ARG A 129 -52.46 8.20 25.12
CA ARG A 129 -53.57 8.89 25.83
C ARG A 129 -54.91 8.21 25.56
N ASP A 130 -55.46 7.65 26.62
CA ASP A 130 -56.90 7.62 26.85
C ASP A 130 -57.46 9.04 26.79
N ARG A 131 -58.42 9.29 25.89
CA ARG A 131 -59.56 10.18 26.14
C ARG A 131 -60.59 10.13 25.01
N GLU A 132 -61.71 9.50 25.36
CA GLU A 132 -63.09 9.95 25.12
C GLU A 132 -63.63 10.12 23.69
N ARG A 133 -64.49 9.15 23.35
CA ARG A 133 -65.94 9.37 23.13
C ARG A 133 -66.36 10.35 22.01
N SER A 134 -66.88 9.77 20.92
CA SER A 134 -68.32 9.77 20.54
C SER A 134 -68.59 10.09 19.06
N ARG A 135 -69.56 9.34 18.49
CA ARG A 135 -70.41 9.64 17.31
C ARG A 135 -69.74 9.44 15.94
N GLU A 136 -70.34 8.85 14.92
CA GLU A 136 -71.59 8.11 14.69
C GLU A 136 -71.54 7.64 13.22
N ARG A 137 -72.24 6.54 12.89
CA ARG A 137 -72.73 6.16 11.53
C ARG A 137 -71.72 5.72 10.48
N ASP A 138 -72.01 4.77 9.60
CA ASP A 138 -73.09 3.80 9.44
C ASP A 138 -72.68 2.89 8.26
N ARG A 139 -73.28 1.70 8.24
CA ARG A 139 -73.43 0.74 7.11
C ARG A 139 -72.27 -0.23 6.91
N GLU A 140 -72.42 -1.46 7.42
CA GLU A 140 -73.13 -2.58 6.76
C GLU A 140 -72.34 -3.06 5.53
N ARG A 141 -71.91 -4.33 5.42
CA ARG A 141 -72.66 -5.56 5.72
C ARG A 141 -71.69 -6.76 5.73
N ASP A 142 -71.90 -7.64 6.71
CA ASP A 142 -72.06 -9.11 6.62
C ASP A 142 -71.15 -9.86 5.63
N ARG A 143 -70.50 -10.99 5.90
CA ARG A 143 -70.72 -12.18 6.77
C ARG A 143 -69.74 -13.22 6.16
N ASP A 144 -69.20 -14.27 6.76
CA ASP A 144 -69.33 -14.97 8.03
C ASP A 144 -68.25 -16.09 8.01
N ARG A 145 -68.05 -16.76 9.16
CA ARG A 145 -67.40 -18.09 9.37
C ARG A 145 -65.92 -18.13 9.78
N THR A 146 -65.72 -17.85 11.08
CA THR A 146 -65.31 -18.81 12.15
C THR A 146 -65.03 -20.26 11.71
N ARG A 147 -64.16 -21.10 12.30
CA ARG A 147 -63.57 -21.37 13.63
C ARG A 147 -62.64 -22.59 13.35
N GLY A 148 -61.56 -22.95 14.04
CA GLY A 148 -60.92 -22.49 15.27
C GLY A 148 -60.00 -23.62 15.80
N ARG A 149 -59.16 -23.27 16.79
CA ARG A 149 -58.64 -24.11 17.91
C ARG A 149 -57.78 -25.35 17.56
N SER A 150 -56.77 -25.79 18.32
CA SER A 150 -56.17 -25.42 19.61
C SER A 150 -54.81 -26.14 19.73
N ARG A 151 -53.95 -25.61 20.61
CA ARG A 151 -52.77 -26.26 21.19
C ARG A 151 -53.13 -27.64 21.80
N GLU A 152 -52.21 -28.62 21.76
CA GLU A 152 -51.50 -29.14 22.95
C GLU A 152 -50.67 -30.42 22.70
N ARG A 153 -49.51 -30.45 23.39
CA ARG A 153 -48.81 -31.56 24.09
C ARG A 153 -48.37 -32.78 23.25
N ARG A 154 -47.05 -33.03 23.13
CA ARG A 154 -46.19 -33.81 24.06
C ARG A 154 -46.88 -35.10 24.52
N ARG A 155 -46.30 -36.29 24.57
CA ARG A 155 -44.95 -36.88 24.40
C ARG A 155 -45.13 -38.23 25.12
N ASP A 156 -44.59 -39.32 24.60
CA ASP A 156 -44.23 -40.57 25.32
C ASP A 156 -44.66 -41.83 24.54
N SER A 157 -43.99 -42.96 24.65
CA SER A 157 -42.65 -43.33 25.10
C SER A 157 -42.55 -44.85 24.91
N ARG A 158 -41.30 -45.36 24.92
CA ARG A 158 -40.91 -46.77 25.17
C ARG A 158 -41.24 -47.74 24.02
N GLY A 159 -40.31 -48.52 23.47
CA GLY A 159 -39.02 -48.98 23.96
C GLY A 159 -39.07 -50.50 24.05
N ARG A 160 -38.22 -51.22 23.31
CA ARG A 160 -37.44 -52.37 23.80
C ARG A 160 -36.59 -53.00 22.71
N SER A 161 -35.46 -53.49 23.19
CA SER A 161 -34.27 -53.95 22.50
C SER A 161 -34.26 -55.45 22.24
N ARG A 162 -33.22 -55.88 21.51
CA ARG A 162 -32.64 -57.25 21.34
C ARG A 162 -33.31 -58.09 20.24
N GLU A 163 -32.61 -58.85 19.39
CA GLU A 163 -31.20 -59.30 19.36
C GLU A 163 -30.82 -59.82 17.94
N LYS A 164 -29.50 -59.88 17.68
CA LYS A 164 -28.66 -60.74 16.78
C LYS A 164 -29.37 -61.76 15.85
N SER A 165 -28.92 -62.11 14.63
CA SER A 165 -27.63 -62.04 13.93
C SER A 165 -27.75 -62.69 12.53
N THR A 166 -26.69 -62.60 11.70
CA THR A 166 -26.36 -63.41 10.50
C THR A 166 -27.21 -63.15 9.23
N ALA A 167 -26.68 -62.55 8.15
CA ALA A 167 -25.68 -62.98 7.16
C ALA A 167 -26.29 -63.68 5.92
N ARG A 168 -26.02 -63.08 4.73
CA ARG A 168 -25.99 -63.68 3.37
C ARG A 168 -27.34 -64.20 2.83
N SER A 169 -27.70 -64.11 1.56
CA SER A 169 -27.06 -63.70 0.32
C SER A 169 -28.17 -63.60 -0.76
N SER A 170 -28.09 -62.55 -1.58
CA SER A 170 -28.11 -62.56 -3.06
C SER A 170 -29.37 -62.79 -3.92
N TYR A 171 -29.24 -62.17 -5.12
CA TYR A 171 -29.90 -62.33 -6.43
C TYR A 171 -31.43 -62.11 -6.48
N ALA A 172 -32.02 -61.35 -7.42
CA ALA A 172 -31.54 -60.70 -8.65
C ALA A 172 -32.61 -59.68 -9.11
N SER A 173 -32.21 -58.77 -10.01
CA SER A 173 -32.91 -58.25 -11.22
C SER A 173 -34.46 -58.14 -11.23
N ASP A 174 -35.13 -57.14 -11.83
CA ASP A 174 -34.77 -56.12 -12.80
C ASP A 174 -35.94 -55.10 -12.88
N LYS A 175 -35.58 -53.86 -13.21
CA LYS A 175 -36.31 -52.75 -13.91
C LYS A 175 -37.86 -52.72 -14.03
N LYS A 176 -38.40 -51.51 -13.75
CA LYS A 176 -38.91 -50.49 -14.73
C LYS A 176 -39.35 -49.20 -13.99
N ARG A 177 -38.68 -48.04 -14.20
CA ARG A 177 -39.03 -46.85 -15.04
C ARG A 177 -40.38 -46.17 -14.65
N LYS A 178 -40.54 -44.85 -14.42
CA LYS A 178 -40.02 -43.58 -15.03
C LYS A 178 -40.07 -42.46 -13.94
N HIS A 179 -39.27 -41.39 -13.90
CA HIS A 179 -39.16 -40.26 -14.84
C HIS A 179 -37.91 -39.41 -14.53
N GLY A 180 -37.21 -38.92 -15.56
CA GLY A 180 -36.17 -37.90 -15.40
C GLY A 180 -35.67 -37.35 -16.75
N GLY A 181 -35.88 -36.04 -16.95
CA GLY A 181 -35.07 -35.09 -17.73
C GLY A 181 -34.72 -35.42 -19.18
N ASN A 182 -35.38 -34.76 -20.13
CA ASN A 182 -34.97 -34.78 -21.53
C ASN A 182 -33.81 -33.79 -21.77
N ARG A 183 -32.74 -34.30 -22.38
CA ARG A 183 -31.52 -33.60 -22.79
C ARG A 183 -31.32 -33.96 -24.26
N TYR A 184 -31.29 -32.99 -25.17
CA TYR A 184 -30.60 -33.18 -26.45
C TYR A 184 -29.16 -32.67 -26.30
N LYS A 185 -28.22 -33.59 -26.52
CA LYS A 185 -26.77 -33.40 -26.43
C LYS A 185 -26.23 -32.81 -27.74
N CYS A 186 -25.14 -32.04 -27.66
CA CYS A 186 -24.18 -31.96 -28.76
C CYS A 186 -22.97 -32.89 -28.50
N LYS A 187 -22.38 -33.36 -29.60
CA LYS A 187 -21.42 -34.46 -29.70
C LYS A 187 -19.98 -33.96 -29.64
N HIS A 188 -19.41 -33.76 -28.45
CA HIS A 188 -17.96 -33.62 -28.17
C HIS A 188 -17.86 -33.09 -26.73
N HIS A 189 -17.03 -33.55 -25.81
CA HIS A 189 -15.98 -34.55 -25.83
C HIS A 189 -15.70 -34.81 -24.33
N LEU A 190 -16.03 -36.01 -23.82
CA LEU A 190 -15.37 -36.50 -22.62
C LEU A 190 -14.14 -37.27 -23.08
N ARG A 191 -12.99 -36.91 -22.51
CA ARG A 191 -11.62 -37.48 -22.67
C ARG A 191 -10.68 -36.67 -23.56
N HIS A 192 -9.39 -36.71 -23.19
CA HIS A 192 -8.22 -35.94 -23.67
C HIS A 192 -8.08 -34.57 -22.95
N HIS A 193 -7.20 -34.41 -21.95
CA HIS A 193 -5.74 -34.59 -21.96
C HIS A 193 -5.08 -33.89 -23.16
N HIS A 194 -4.35 -32.81 -22.85
CA HIS A 194 -3.47 -32.00 -23.72
C HIS A 194 -4.04 -31.47 -25.04
N CYS A 195 -4.32 -30.16 -25.08
CA CYS A 195 -4.10 -29.38 -26.30
C CYS A 195 -3.59 -27.97 -25.94
N ARG A 196 -2.30 -27.71 -26.21
CA ARG A 196 -1.59 -26.43 -25.97
C ARG A 196 -2.05 -25.27 -26.88
N LYS A 197 -3.06 -25.45 -27.73
CA LYS A 197 -3.43 -24.47 -28.79
C LYS A 197 -4.63 -23.55 -28.50
N HIS A 198 -5.33 -23.69 -27.38
CA HIS A 198 -6.46 -22.79 -27.04
C HIS A 198 -6.09 -21.58 -26.17
N LYS A 199 -4.80 -21.22 -26.11
CA LYS A 199 -4.32 -20.12 -25.25
C LYS A 199 -4.39 -18.73 -25.89
N GLU A 200 -4.63 -18.62 -27.21
CA GLU A 200 -4.44 -17.33 -27.91
C GLU A 200 -5.70 -16.57 -28.30
N TYR A 201 -6.88 -17.18 -28.42
CA TYR A 201 -8.09 -16.43 -28.82
C TYR A 201 -9.34 -16.89 -28.08
N CYS A 202 -9.51 -16.42 -26.83
CA CYS A 202 -10.78 -16.50 -26.11
C CYS A 202 -11.35 -15.08 -25.92
N PRO A 203 -12.41 -14.68 -26.64
CA PRO A 203 -12.96 -13.31 -26.58
C PRO A 203 -13.53 -12.93 -25.20
N ALA A 204 -13.83 -13.92 -24.35
CA ALA A 204 -14.30 -13.70 -22.98
C ALA A 204 -13.17 -13.35 -22.00
N LYS A 205 -11.93 -13.83 -22.22
CA LYS A 205 -10.76 -13.42 -21.42
C LYS A 205 -10.22 -12.05 -21.86
N ALA A 206 -10.25 -11.76 -23.16
CA ALA A 206 -9.81 -10.45 -23.69
C ALA A 206 -10.70 -9.29 -23.21
N LYS A 207 -12.04 -9.47 -23.14
CA LYS A 207 -12.94 -8.45 -22.60
C LYS A 207 -12.75 -8.20 -21.10
N LYS A 208 -12.44 -9.25 -20.32
CA LYS A 208 -12.16 -9.14 -18.89
C LYS A 208 -10.80 -8.49 -18.61
N LEU A 209 -9.78 -8.84 -19.40
CA LEU A 209 -8.44 -8.24 -19.34
C LEU A 209 -8.46 -6.77 -19.78
N MET A 210 -9.22 -6.42 -20.83
CA MET A 210 -9.39 -5.02 -21.28
C MET A 210 -10.16 -4.16 -20.27
N SER A 211 -11.15 -4.72 -19.55
CA SER A 211 -11.84 -3.99 -18.47
C SER A 211 -10.98 -3.86 -17.21
N GLU A 212 -10.13 -4.84 -16.90
CA GLU A 212 -9.21 -4.79 -15.76
C GLU A 212 -8.01 -3.87 -16.04
N ILE A 213 -7.52 -3.78 -17.28
CA ILE A 213 -6.46 -2.83 -17.70
C ILE A 213 -6.98 -1.38 -17.74
N LYS A 214 -8.22 -1.13 -18.16
CA LYS A 214 -8.79 0.23 -18.14
C LYS A 214 -9.02 0.77 -16.73
N VAL A 215 -9.44 -0.07 -15.78
CA VAL A 215 -9.54 0.30 -14.35
C VAL A 215 -8.15 0.56 -13.74
N CYS A 216 -7.11 -0.16 -14.15
CA CYS A 216 -5.72 0.16 -13.79
C CYS A 216 -5.24 1.49 -14.40
N SER A 217 -5.69 1.87 -15.60
CA SER A 217 -5.33 3.17 -16.20
C SER A 217 -6.00 4.35 -15.49
N ALA A 218 -7.26 4.21 -15.04
CA ALA A 218 -7.95 5.24 -14.27
C ALA A 218 -7.46 5.35 -12.81
N LEU A 219 -7.04 4.24 -12.20
CA LEU A 219 -6.39 4.22 -10.88
C LEU A 219 -4.96 4.79 -10.90
N SER A 220 -4.26 4.69 -12.03
CA SER A 220 -2.98 5.39 -12.25
C SER A 220 -3.12 6.92 -12.22
N TYR A 221 -4.32 7.44 -12.54
CA TYR A 221 -4.57 8.88 -12.62
C TYR A 221 -5.07 9.53 -11.31
N MET A 222 -5.55 8.77 -10.33
CA MET A 222 -6.03 9.33 -9.04
C MET A 222 -4.99 9.34 -7.91
N VAL A 223 -3.76 8.90 -8.15
CA VAL A 223 -2.67 8.91 -7.15
C VAL A 223 -1.40 9.54 -7.73
N MET A 224 -1.47 10.84 -8.03
CA MET A 224 -0.28 11.68 -8.13
C MET A 224 -0.31 12.72 -7.01
N SER A 225 -0.40 12.24 -5.78
CA SER A 225 -0.11 13.01 -4.57
C SER A 225 1.30 12.67 -4.13
N ASP A 226 2.31 13.48 -4.48
CA ASP A 226 3.65 13.41 -3.89
C ASP A 226 4.31 12.00 -3.89
N ALA A 227 3.83 11.10 -4.76
CA ALA A 227 3.88 9.66 -4.55
C ALA A 227 5.21 9.00 -4.92
N GLY A 228 6.32 9.73 -4.81
CA GLY A 228 7.66 9.20 -5.07
C GLY A 228 8.78 9.83 -4.24
N ASN A 229 8.57 10.98 -3.60
CA ASN A 229 9.67 11.67 -2.95
C ASN A 229 9.67 11.45 -1.44
N TRP A 230 10.81 11.00 -0.91
CA TRP A 230 11.08 10.93 0.53
C TRP A 230 11.81 12.22 0.92
N CYS A 231 11.36 12.87 1.97
CA CYS A 231 11.95 14.10 2.46
C CYS A 231 13.13 13.81 3.40
N LEU A 232 14.09 14.74 3.51
CA LEU A 232 15.10 14.62 4.55
C LEU A 232 14.47 14.79 5.93
N ILE A 233 14.84 13.90 6.84
CA ILE A 233 14.45 13.95 8.26
C ILE A 233 15.62 14.51 9.06
N GLU A 234 15.30 15.46 9.94
CA GLU A 234 16.26 15.98 10.89
C GLU A 234 16.60 14.94 11.95
N SER A 235 17.87 14.90 12.36
CA SER A 235 18.36 14.03 13.43
C SER A 235 17.98 14.56 14.81
N ASP A 236 16.69 14.57 15.13
CA ASP A 236 16.15 15.04 16.41
C ASP A 236 15.43 13.90 17.16
N PRO A 237 15.74 13.63 18.45
CA PRO A 237 15.12 12.53 19.20
C PRO A 237 13.59 12.68 19.35
N GLY A 238 13.08 13.92 19.39
CA GLY A 238 11.65 14.20 19.40
C GLY A 238 10.98 13.79 18.09
N VAL A 239 11.58 14.15 16.95
CA VAL A 239 11.13 13.74 15.61
C VAL A 239 11.11 12.22 15.48
N PHE A 240 12.17 11.53 15.91
CA PHE A 240 12.20 10.05 15.88
C PHE A 240 11.14 9.43 16.79
N THR A 241 10.94 9.98 18.00
CA THR A 241 9.90 9.49 18.92
C THR A 241 8.49 9.67 18.35
N GLU A 242 8.22 10.79 17.70
CA GLU A 242 6.93 11.02 17.04
C GLU A 242 6.76 10.17 15.77
N LEU A 243 7.84 9.89 15.02
CA LEU A 243 7.82 8.93 13.92
C LEU A 243 7.42 7.53 14.39
N ILE A 244 8.02 7.05 15.48
CA ILE A 244 7.68 5.77 16.13
C ILE A 244 6.18 5.72 16.45
N ARG A 245 5.66 6.76 17.12
CA ARG A 245 4.24 6.88 17.44
C ARG A 245 3.36 6.94 16.19
N GLY A 246 3.81 7.64 15.15
CA GLY A 246 3.13 7.74 13.86
C GLY A 246 3.00 6.39 13.13
N PHE A 247 3.98 5.50 13.29
CA PHE A 247 3.88 4.11 12.80
C PHE A 247 2.90 3.24 13.62
N GLY A 248 2.40 3.77 14.74
CA GLY A 248 1.54 3.04 15.68
C GLY A 248 2.31 2.23 16.72
N VAL A 249 3.63 2.47 16.83
CA VAL A 249 4.48 1.77 17.79
C VAL A 249 4.33 2.42 19.18
N SER A 250 4.29 1.59 20.22
CA SER A 250 4.24 2.06 21.62
C SER A 250 5.16 1.24 22.53
N GLY A 251 5.54 1.83 23.66
CA GLY A 251 6.46 1.21 24.63
C GLY A 251 7.94 1.53 24.42
N VAL A 252 8.28 2.46 23.53
CA VAL A 252 9.67 2.90 23.27
C VAL A 252 9.72 4.39 22.93
N GLN A 253 10.84 5.02 23.24
CA GLN A 253 11.17 6.40 22.86
C GLN A 253 12.62 6.46 22.36
N VAL A 254 12.99 7.56 21.72
CA VAL A 254 14.37 7.84 21.31
C VAL A 254 14.96 8.91 22.21
N GLU A 255 16.19 8.68 22.65
CA GLU A 255 16.95 9.61 23.46
C GLU A 255 18.32 9.84 22.83
N GLU A 256 18.75 11.09 22.78
CA GLU A 256 20.04 11.46 22.23
C GLU A 256 21.14 11.24 23.26
N LEU A 257 22.25 10.63 22.82
CA LEU A 257 23.38 10.31 23.69
C LEU A 257 24.52 11.28 23.43
N TYR A 258 24.94 11.99 24.48
CA TYR A 258 26.08 12.93 24.44
C TYR A 258 27.41 12.25 24.77
N SER A 259 27.38 11.11 25.46
CA SER A 259 28.56 10.29 25.75
C SER A 259 28.19 8.81 25.77
N LEU A 260 29.20 7.94 25.61
CA LEU A 260 29.05 6.48 25.72
C LEU A 260 29.45 5.97 27.11
N ASP A 261 29.25 6.79 28.14
CA ASP A 261 29.59 6.46 29.52
C ASP A 261 28.58 5.48 30.13
N LYS A 262 29.08 4.51 30.89
CA LYS A 262 28.24 3.47 31.51
C LYS A 262 27.15 4.03 32.42
N GLN A 263 27.41 5.17 33.06
CA GLN A 263 26.47 5.80 33.99
C GLN A 263 25.22 6.30 33.25
N LEU A 264 25.37 6.92 32.08
CA LEU A 264 24.25 7.40 31.28
C LEU A 264 23.33 6.25 30.86
N PHE A 265 23.92 5.12 30.43
CA PHE A 265 23.15 3.95 30.03
C PHE A 265 22.38 3.28 31.17
N SER A 266 22.85 3.36 32.42
CA SER A 266 22.15 2.76 33.57
C SER A 266 20.76 3.35 33.76
N ASP A 267 20.60 4.66 33.54
CA ASP A 267 19.33 5.36 33.71
C ASP A 267 18.35 5.12 32.54
N LEU A 268 18.89 4.74 31.37
CA LEU A 268 18.14 4.54 30.12
C LEU A 268 17.74 3.08 29.87
N LYS A 269 18.11 2.15 30.77
CA LYS A 269 17.80 0.73 30.60
C LYS A 269 16.31 0.45 30.73
N PRO A 270 15.75 -0.47 29.90
CA PRO A 270 16.44 -1.27 28.89
C PRO A 270 16.67 -0.52 27.56
N VAL A 271 17.88 -0.58 27.01
CA VAL A 271 18.19 -0.06 25.67
C VAL A 271 17.99 -1.15 24.62
N HIS A 272 17.15 -0.89 23.62
CA HIS A 272 16.77 -1.88 22.60
C HIS A 272 17.68 -1.88 21.37
N GLY A 273 18.34 -0.76 21.08
CA GLY A 273 19.23 -0.59 19.95
C GLY A 273 19.82 0.82 19.97
N LEU A 274 20.86 1.04 19.17
CA LEU A 274 21.48 2.35 18.97
C LEU A 274 21.35 2.73 17.51
N ILE A 275 20.99 3.98 17.24
CA ILE A 275 21.03 4.57 15.90
C ILE A 275 22.20 5.55 15.89
N PHE A 276 23.09 5.42 14.91
CA PHE A 276 24.28 6.22 14.78
C PHE A 276 24.26 6.97 13.45
N LEU A 277 24.36 8.31 13.53
CA LEU A 277 24.51 9.19 12.38
C LEU A 277 25.97 9.57 12.24
N PHE A 278 26.55 9.34 11.07
CA PHE A 278 27.94 9.73 10.79
C PHE A 278 28.11 10.25 9.37
N LYS A 279 29.19 10.98 9.15
CA LYS A 279 29.59 11.42 7.82
C LYS A 279 30.13 10.23 7.03
N TRP A 280 29.43 9.84 5.98
CA TRP A 280 29.80 8.71 5.15
C TRP A 280 31.13 8.95 4.42
N ARG A 281 32.00 7.94 4.41
CA ARG A 281 33.28 7.93 3.70
C ARG A 281 33.34 6.71 2.79
N ALA A 282 33.69 6.92 1.52
CA ALA A 282 33.87 5.83 0.58
C ALA A 282 35.10 4.99 0.96
N GLY A 283 34.97 3.67 1.00
CA GLY A 283 36.09 2.74 1.20
C GLY A 283 36.32 2.25 2.64
N GLU A 284 35.39 2.50 3.57
CA GLU A 284 35.43 1.82 4.88
C GLU A 284 35.15 0.32 4.70
N GLU A 285 36.16 -0.51 4.98
CA GLU A 285 35.98 -1.96 4.92
C GLU A 285 35.11 -2.46 6.07
N PRO A 286 34.30 -3.52 5.84
CA PRO A 286 33.49 -4.12 6.89
C PRO A 286 34.34 -4.63 8.06
N CYS A 287 34.11 -4.08 9.25
CA CYS A 287 34.56 -4.72 10.48
C CYS A 287 33.48 -5.71 10.94
N GLY A 288 33.46 -6.92 10.41
CA GLY A 288 32.48 -7.95 10.78
C GLY A 288 32.26 -9.01 9.70
N SER A 289 31.45 -10.01 10.02
CA SER A 289 31.07 -11.07 9.06
C SER A 289 29.70 -10.79 8.47
N LEU A 290 29.57 -10.81 7.14
CA LEU A 290 28.28 -10.65 6.47
C LEU A 290 27.35 -11.82 6.78
N VAL A 291 26.12 -11.53 7.19
CA VAL A 291 25.09 -12.53 7.49
C VAL A 291 24.12 -12.62 6.33
N LEU A 292 24.29 -13.66 5.52
CA LEU A 292 23.44 -13.91 4.35
C LEU A 292 22.14 -14.64 4.71
N ASP A 293 21.99 -15.10 5.95
CA ASP A 293 20.75 -15.71 6.43
C ASP A 293 19.72 -14.65 6.81
N ASN A 294 18.72 -14.47 5.95
CA ASN A 294 17.66 -13.48 6.11
C ASN A 294 16.60 -13.82 7.17
N ASN A 295 16.71 -14.99 7.81
CA ASN A 295 15.72 -15.47 8.78
C ASN A 295 16.00 -15.04 10.21
N ARG A 296 17.27 -14.83 10.57
CA ARG A 296 17.68 -14.50 11.94
C ARG A 296 17.44 -13.04 12.29
N VAL A 297 17.75 -12.15 11.35
CA VAL A 297 17.67 -10.69 11.54
C VAL A 297 16.84 -10.09 10.42
N PHE A 298 15.84 -9.29 10.78
CA PHE A 298 15.15 -8.47 9.80
C PHE A 298 16.10 -7.37 9.30
N PHE A 299 16.29 -7.30 8.00
CA PHE A 299 17.11 -6.27 7.38
C PHE A 299 16.55 -5.91 6.03
N ALA A 300 16.38 -4.61 5.81
CA ALA A 300 16.04 -4.02 4.53
C ALA A 300 17.22 -3.17 4.03
N GLN A 301 17.59 -3.37 2.77
CA GLN A 301 18.59 -2.56 2.06
C GLN A 301 17.95 -1.27 1.53
N GLN A 302 18.72 -0.20 1.49
CA GLN A 302 18.24 1.12 1.09
C GLN A 302 18.24 1.22 -0.42
N VAL A 303 17.06 1.47 -0.95
CA VAL A 303 16.84 1.63 -2.39
C VAL A 303 16.36 3.04 -2.74
N ILE A 304 16.04 3.86 -1.73
CA ILE A 304 15.53 5.22 -1.90
C ILE A 304 16.40 6.21 -1.16
N GLN A 305 16.62 7.35 -1.81
CA GLN A 305 17.31 8.49 -1.23
C GLN A 305 16.46 9.14 -0.14
N ASN A 306 17.11 9.76 0.85
CA ASN A 306 16.46 10.46 1.98
C ASN A 306 15.62 9.58 2.93
N ALA A 307 15.51 8.27 2.70
CA ALA A 307 14.78 7.35 3.57
C ALA A 307 15.64 6.75 4.70
N CYS A 308 16.93 7.08 4.76
CA CYS A 308 17.93 6.45 5.64
C CYS A 308 17.51 6.46 7.13
N ALA A 309 17.02 7.59 7.64
CA ALA A 309 16.57 7.72 9.04
C ALA A 309 15.44 6.74 9.38
N THR A 310 14.38 6.74 8.56
CA THR A 310 13.23 5.85 8.75
C THR A 310 13.59 4.39 8.55
N GLN A 311 14.46 4.09 7.59
CA GLN A 311 14.90 2.73 7.36
C GLN A 311 15.76 2.19 8.50
N ALA A 312 16.70 2.99 9.02
CA ALA A 312 17.49 2.63 10.21
C ALA A 312 16.58 2.35 11.41
N LEU A 313 15.56 3.19 11.62
CA LEU A 313 14.58 3.01 12.67
C LEU A 313 13.73 1.74 12.49
N ILE A 314 13.24 1.46 11.28
CA ILE A 314 12.44 0.26 11.00
C ILE A 314 13.29 -1.01 11.13
N ASN A 315 14.54 -0.98 10.66
CA ASN A 315 15.50 -2.07 10.86
C ASN A 315 15.73 -2.35 12.36
N LEU A 316 15.74 -1.32 13.22
CA LEU A 316 15.76 -1.52 14.67
C LEU A 316 14.46 -2.16 15.16
N LEU A 317 13.33 -1.51 14.92
CA LEU A 317 12.04 -1.86 15.50
C LEU A 317 11.59 -3.27 15.12
N LEU A 318 11.80 -3.70 13.87
CA LEU A 318 11.36 -5.02 13.41
C LEU A 318 12.20 -6.17 13.97
N ASN A 319 13.33 -5.88 14.61
CA ASN A 319 14.12 -6.84 15.38
C ASN A 319 13.87 -6.79 16.89
N THR A 320 12.96 -5.92 17.36
CA THR A 320 12.59 -5.93 18.78
C THR A 320 11.87 -7.22 19.15
N LYS A 321 12.16 -7.72 20.36
CA LYS A 321 11.60 -8.97 20.86
C LYS A 321 10.23 -8.74 21.48
N THR A 322 9.31 -9.70 21.35
CA THR A 322 7.97 -9.60 21.94
C THR A 322 7.99 -9.42 23.46
N GLU A 323 9.03 -9.92 24.13
CA GLU A 323 9.23 -9.80 25.59
C GLU A 323 9.67 -8.41 26.07
N SER A 324 10.00 -7.49 25.15
CA SER A 324 10.46 -6.13 25.51
C SER A 324 9.33 -5.17 25.88
N GLY A 325 8.06 -5.59 25.77
CA GLY A 325 6.90 -4.72 26.01
C GLY A 325 6.61 -3.70 24.89
N ILE A 326 7.34 -3.80 23.77
CA ILE A 326 7.12 -2.95 22.59
C ILE A 326 5.98 -3.53 21.75
N VAL A 327 5.01 -2.68 21.39
CA VAL A 327 3.92 -3.02 20.47
C VAL A 327 4.21 -2.33 19.15
N LEU A 328 4.40 -3.09 18.07
CA LEU A 328 4.77 -2.55 16.75
C LEU A 328 3.63 -1.81 16.04
N GLY A 329 2.38 -2.18 16.36
CA GLY A 329 1.21 -1.59 15.73
C GLY A 329 0.95 -2.13 14.32
N PRO A 330 -0.23 -1.83 13.75
CA PRO A 330 -0.72 -2.52 12.56
C PRO A 330 0.14 -2.26 11.31
N ILE A 331 0.71 -1.06 11.16
CA ILE A 331 1.51 -0.70 9.97
C ILE A 331 2.77 -1.55 9.90
N LEU A 332 3.54 -1.62 10.99
CA LEU A 332 4.79 -2.37 11.02
C LEU A 332 4.57 -3.88 11.14
N GLU A 333 3.51 -4.34 11.81
CA GLU A 333 3.15 -5.75 11.85
C GLU A 333 2.74 -6.28 10.48
N GLU A 334 1.88 -5.55 9.76
CA GLU A 334 1.50 -5.89 8.38
C GLU A 334 2.73 -5.90 7.48
N PHE A 335 3.55 -4.86 7.54
CA PHE A 335 4.78 -4.77 6.75
C PHE A 335 5.75 -5.92 7.04
N LYS A 336 5.98 -6.27 8.31
CA LYS A 336 6.84 -7.39 8.72
C LYS A 336 6.29 -8.73 8.21
N SER A 337 4.98 -8.94 8.32
CA SER A 337 4.33 -10.18 7.84
C SER A 337 4.39 -10.32 6.32
N PHE A 338 4.18 -9.23 5.58
CA PHE A 338 4.21 -9.21 4.13
C PHE A 338 5.62 -9.46 3.58
N THR A 339 6.64 -8.92 4.24
CA THR A 339 8.04 -8.95 3.77
C THR A 339 8.90 -10.03 4.43
N GLN A 340 8.29 -10.93 5.21
CA GLN A 340 9.00 -11.93 6.02
C GLN A 340 9.98 -12.78 5.18
N ASN A 341 9.54 -13.22 3.99
CA ASN A 341 10.29 -14.11 3.12
C ASN A 341 11.05 -13.39 1.98
N PHE A 342 11.15 -12.07 2.03
CA PHE A 342 11.85 -11.30 1.01
C PHE A 342 13.33 -11.15 1.38
N ASP A 343 14.19 -11.07 0.36
CA ASP A 343 15.58 -10.65 0.52
C ASP A 343 15.67 -9.16 0.89
N PRO A 344 16.83 -8.67 1.38
CA PRO A 344 17.00 -7.30 1.84
C PRO A 344 16.67 -6.24 0.80
N MET A 345 17.02 -6.48 -0.47
CA MET A 345 16.74 -5.57 -1.58
C MET A 345 15.24 -5.44 -1.80
N ASN A 346 14.52 -6.57 -1.86
CA ASN A 346 13.07 -6.58 -2.01
C ASN A 346 12.34 -5.98 -0.79
N ARG A 347 12.84 -6.19 0.44
CA ARG A 347 12.34 -5.50 1.64
C ARG A 347 12.49 -3.99 1.51
N GLY A 348 13.63 -3.52 0.99
CA GLY A 348 13.87 -2.12 0.66
C GLY A 348 12.87 -1.55 -0.35
N LEU A 349 12.64 -2.27 -1.45
CA LEU A 349 11.69 -1.88 -2.48
C LEU A 349 10.26 -1.81 -1.94
N CYS A 350 9.86 -2.76 -1.09
CA CYS A 350 8.57 -2.73 -0.44
C CYS A 350 8.44 -1.57 0.55
N LEU A 351 9.48 -1.29 1.34
CA LEU A 351 9.53 -0.14 2.24
C LEU A 351 9.30 1.15 1.45
N GLY A 352 10.01 1.25 0.33
CA GLY A 352 9.98 2.39 -0.55
C GLY A 352 8.63 2.72 -1.18
N ASN A 353 7.89 1.67 -1.50
CA ASN A 353 6.55 1.75 -2.08
C ASN A 353 5.44 1.78 -1.00
N SER A 354 5.79 1.72 0.29
CA SER A 354 4.81 1.74 1.37
C SER A 354 4.27 3.14 1.60
N GLU A 355 3.07 3.41 1.06
CA GLU A 355 2.37 4.68 1.25
C GLU A 355 2.14 5.04 2.73
N PRO A 356 1.71 4.12 3.62
CA PRO A 356 1.50 4.45 5.03
C PRO A 356 2.78 4.92 5.71
N ILE A 357 3.89 4.20 5.48
CA ILE A 357 5.19 4.54 6.07
C ILE A 357 5.70 5.87 5.52
N ARG A 358 5.65 6.06 4.20
CA ARG A 358 6.09 7.30 3.56
C ARG A 358 5.26 8.50 4.02
N LYS A 359 3.95 8.34 4.18
CA LYS A 359 3.07 9.41 4.65
C LYS A 359 3.43 9.87 6.07
N VAL A 360 3.71 8.91 6.96
CA VAL A 360 4.19 9.20 8.31
C VAL A 360 5.55 9.90 8.24
N HIS A 361 6.51 9.34 7.51
CA HIS A 361 7.82 9.94 7.30
C HIS A 361 7.73 11.41 6.80
N ASN A 362 7.03 11.67 5.70
CA ASN A 362 6.92 13.02 5.14
C ASN A 362 6.17 14.00 6.07
N SER A 363 5.30 13.52 6.96
CA SER A 363 4.59 14.39 7.92
C SER A 363 5.49 15.02 8.98
N PHE A 364 6.68 14.44 9.21
CA PHE A 364 7.67 14.95 10.16
C PHE A 364 8.91 15.53 9.49
N SER A 365 8.94 15.57 8.16
CA SER A 365 9.93 16.37 7.44
C SER A 365 9.65 17.85 7.65
N ARG A 366 10.69 18.67 7.81
CA ARG A 366 10.50 20.12 7.86
C ARG A 366 9.79 20.55 6.59
N GLN A 367 8.61 21.16 6.71
CA GLN A 367 8.15 22.08 5.67
C GLN A 367 9.25 23.15 5.59
N HIS A 368 10.01 23.23 4.50
CA HIS A 368 10.92 24.35 4.26
C HIS A 368 10.07 25.62 4.15
N LEU A 369 9.71 26.19 5.31
CA LEU A 369 9.18 27.54 5.45
C LEU A 369 10.37 28.47 5.22
N PHE A 370 10.54 28.87 3.96
CA PHE A 370 11.41 29.97 3.51
C PHE A 370 12.91 29.77 3.76
N GLU A 371 13.57 28.95 2.93
CA GLU A 371 14.97 29.23 2.60
C GLU A 371 15.00 30.24 1.46
N LEU A 372 15.20 31.52 1.86
CA LEU A 372 15.76 32.51 0.96
C LEU A 372 17.09 31.96 0.43
N ASP A 373 17.29 32.14 -0.87
CA ASP A 373 18.39 31.67 -1.72
C ASP A 373 19.78 32.08 -1.16
N ILE A 374 20.25 31.37 -0.13
CA ILE A 374 21.65 31.38 0.28
C ILE A 374 22.30 30.27 -0.54
N LYS A 375 23.11 30.67 -1.52
CA LYS A 375 23.95 29.81 -2.37
C LYS A 375 24.33 28.54 -1.61
N ALA A 376 23.86 27.39 -2.10
CA ALA A 376 24.20 26.08 -1.56
C ALA A 376 25.73 26.00 -1.39
N PRO A 377 26.25 25.67 -0.18
CA PRO A 377 27.68 25.47 0.00
C PRO A 377 28.13 24.31 -0.91
N GLU A 378 29.25 24.51 -1.61
CA GLU A 378 29.89 23.47 -2.39
C GLU A 378 30.32 22.32 -1.45
N LYS A 379 29.79 21.12 -1.74
CA LYS A 379 29.88 19.85 -0.98
C LYS A 379 28.92 19.77 0.21
N GLU A 380 27.70 19.30 -0.07
CA GLU A 380 26.87 18.71 0.98
C GLU A 380 27.60 17.50 1.56
N ASP A 381 27.81 17.52 2.88
CA ASP A 381 28.33 16.38 3.60
C ASP A 381 27.27 15.27 3.60
N ASN A 382 27.60 14.11 3.01
CA ASN A 382 26.70 12.96 2.99
C ASN A 382 26.69 12.31 4.38
N TYR A 383 25.69 12.61 5.19
CA TYR A 383 25.45 11.92 6.45
C TYR A 383 24.61 10.66 6.23
N HIS A 384 24.89 9.60 6.98
CA HIS A 384 24.23 8.31 6.86
C HIS A 384 23.89 7.71 8.23
N PHE A 385 22.73 7.06 8.32
CA PHE A 385 22.24 6.40 9.52
C PHE A 385 22.49 4.89 9.45
N ILE A 386 23.04 4.35 10.53
CA ILE A 386 23.18 2.91 10.75
C ILE A 386 22.61 2.53 12.12
N THR A 387 22.25 1.26 12.27
CA THR A 387 21.64 0.75 13.50
C THR A 387 22.46 -0.37 14.08
N TYR A 388 22.69 -0.36 15.39
CA TYR A 388 23.25 -1.48 16.16
C TYR A 388 22.18 -2.12 17.03
N ILE A 389 22.07 -3.44 16.99
CA ILE A 389 21.09 -4.19 17.78
C ILE A 389 21.67 -5.50 18.37
N PRO A 390 21.24 -5.89 19.58
CA PRO A 390 21.50 -7.22 20.12
C PRO A 390 20.40 -8.21 19.67
N VAL A 391 20.77 -9.27 18.93
CA VAL A 391 19.86 -10.36 18.53
C VAL A 391 20.50 -11.70 18.83
N ASP A 392 19.79 -12.58 19.54
CA ASP A 392 20.23 -13.95 19.87
C ASP A 392 21.66 -14.05 20.41
N GLY A 393 22.03 -13.16 21.34
CA GLY A 393 23.36 -13.14 21.97
C GLY A 393 24.48 -12.62 21.08
N HIS A 394 24.17 -12.01 19.93
CA HIS A 394 25.13 -11.38 19.03
C HIS A 394 24.79 -9.91 18.81
N ILE A 395 25.78 -9.11 18.42
CA ILE A 395 25.60 -7.71 18.04
C ILE A 395 25.62 -7.61 16.53
N TYR A 396 24.61 -6.95 15.96
CA TYR A 396 24.54 -6.71 14.53
C TYR A 396 24.61 -5.23 14.21
N GLU A 397 25.30 -4.92 13.13
CA GLU A 397 25.23 -3.63 12.45
C GLU A 397 24.35 -3.75 11.20
N LEU A 398 23.33 -2.89 11.15
CA LEU A 398 22.37 -2.79 10.07
C LEU A 398 22.61 -1.47 9.33
N ASP A 399 23.40 -1.55 8.28
CA ASP A 399 23.69 -0.44 7.38
C ASP A 399 22.88 -0.60 6.09
N GLY A 400 21.95 0.32 5.86
CA GLY A 400 21.07 0.27 4.67
C GLY A 400 21.82 0.34 3.34
N LEU A 401 23.05 0.85 3.28
CA LEU A 401 23.81 0.88 2.02
C LEU A 401 24.48 -0.45 1.70
N ARG A 402 24.48 -1.41 2.63
CA ARG A 402 25.05 -2.76 2.45
C ARG A 402 24.00 -3.74 1.95
N GLU A 403 24.49 -4.84 1.39
CA GLU A 403 23.64 -5.93 0.87
C GLU A 403 23.08 -6.83 1.99
N ALA A 404 23.72 -6.86 3.16
CA ALA A 404 23.35 -7.72 4.27
C ALA A 404 23.80 -7.15 5.64
N PRO A 405 23.20 -7.62 6.75
CA PRO A 405 23.68 -7.31 8.10
C PRO A 405 25.12 -7.75 8.32
N LEU A 406 25.83 -7.06 9.21
CA LEU A 406 27.10 -7.51 9.74
C LEU A 406 26.93 -8.08 11.14
N ASP A 407 27.43 -9.29 11.37
CA ASP A 407 27.68 -9.81 12.71
C ASP A 407 29.00 -9.24 13.23
N LEU A 408 28.90 -8.51 14.33
CA LEU A 408 30.02 -7.88 15.04
C LEU A 408 30.61 -8.78 16.14
N GLY A 409 29.99 -9.94 16.39
CA GLY A 409 30.44 -10.94 17.34
C GLY A 409 29.41 -11.25 18.44
N ALA A 410 29.72 -12.31 19.19
CA ALA A 410 28.92 -12.76 20.32
C ALA A 410 29.12 -11.87 21.56
N ILE A 411 28.04 -11.62 22.28
CA ILE A 411 28.01 -10.97 23.58
C ILE A 411 28.42 -12.02 24.62
N ARG A 412 29.41 -11.72 25.48
CA ARG A 412 29.82 -12.69 26.49
C ARG A 412 28.71 -12.91 27.51
N GLU A 413 28.67 -14.10 28.09
CA GLU A 413 27.67 -14.43 29.12
C GLU A 413 27.81 -13.48 30.32
N GLY A 414 26.71 -12.79 30.67
CA GLY A 414 26.69 -11.77 31.73
C GLY A 414 27.26 -10.40 31.35
N GLU A 415 27.75 -10.21 30.12
CA GLU A 415 28.18 -8.92 29.59
C GLU A 415 26.98 -8.12 29.07
N ASP A 416 26.99 -6.81 29.32
CA ASP A 416 26.02 -5.90 28.71
C ASP A 416 26.42 -5.66 27.25
N TRP A 417 25.47 -5.82 26.33
CA TRP A 417 25.72 -5.59 24.90
C TRP A 417 26.20 -4.16 24.61
N LEU A 418 25.82 -3.19 25.44
CA LEU A 418 26.27 -1.80 25.34
C LEU A 418 27.78 -1.67 25.61
N ASP A 419 28.32 -2.47 26.54
CA ASP A 419 29.75 -2.49 26.82
C ASP A 419 30.55 -3.09 25.65
N ALA A 420 29.96 -4.10 25.00
CA ALA A 420 30.56 -4.77 23.85
C ALA A 420 30.50 -3.92 22.56
N VAL A 421 29.45 -3.14 22.33
CA VAL A 421 29.32 -2.28 21.12
C VAL A 421 30.11 -0.97 21.24
N ARG A 422 30.32 -0.45 22.45
CA ARG A 422 31.03 0.81 22.69
C ARG A 422 32.40 0.94 22.00
N PRO A 423 33.33 -0.02 22.07
CA PRO A 423 34.62 0.10 21.37
C PRO A 423 34.46 0.18 19.85
N ILE A 424 33.40 -0.41 19.29
CA ILE A 424 33.10 -0.38 17.84
C ILE A 424 32.65 1.01 17.41
N ILE A 425 31.76 1.63 18.19
CA ILE A 425 31.29 3.00 17.92
C ILE A 425 32.43 3.99 18.12
N ASN A 426 33.22 3.86 19.19
CA ASN A 426 34.38 4.71 19.45
C ASN A 426 35.46 4.63 18.36
N ALA A 427 35.59 3.52 17.64
CA ALA A 427 36.52 3.40 16.53
C ALA A 427 36.05 4.17 15.27
N ARG A 428 34.78 4.57 15.20
CA ARG A 428 34.18 5.33 14.09
C ARG A 428 34.06 6.84 14.37
N ILE A 429 34.09 7.24 15.64
CA ILE A 429 34.17 8.65 16.07
C ILE A 429 35.61 9.12 15.91
#